data_AF-A0A5A9ZW04-F1
#
_entry.id   AF-A0A5A9ZW04-F1
#
_cell.length_a   1.000
_cell.length_b   1.000
_cell.length_c   1.000
_cell.angle_alpha   90.00
_cell.angle_beta   90.00
_cell.angle_gamma   90.00
#
_symmetry.space_group_name_H-M   'P 1'
#
loop_
_entity.id
_entity.type
_entity.pdbx_description
1 polymer ?
#
loop_
_entity_poly.entity_id
_entity_poly.type
_entity_poly.pdbx_seq_one_letter_code
_entity_poly.pdbx_strand_id
1 'polypeptide(L)'
;MTTQLRSTLAGLLLAAAVLAATVAVTRHDTTDPSGVAAPVRVGPYAALGDSYTSGPRISVQTGRPKGCARSDHNYPAQVAAGLDLKPGDFRDVSCSGATVDDLTGAQYTEKGTNPSQLSAVSRSTRLVTLGIGGNDIGFSDMITRCVAMGTAYKVLDRAKDMSSHGSPCRESYTDNGVDATEQRIAGLETKLTSALRDIQRRAPEARVYVDDELQSSILGNTRAARPSQRVRGSMDGQWAG
;
A
#
# COMPACT_ATOMS: atom_id res chain seq x y z
N MET A 1 1.45 -58.56 27.30
CA MET A 1 1.36 -57.56 26.22
C MET A 1 -0.05 -57.01 25.95
N THR A 2 -1.09 -57.40 26.71
CA THR A 2 -2.49 -56.99 26.47
C THR A 2 -2.99 -55.86 27.37
N THR A 3 -2.29 -55.53 28.47
CA THR A 3 -2.73 -54.51 29.44
C THR A 3 -2.25 -53.10 29.09
N GLN A 4 -1.04 -52.97 28.54
CA GLN A 4 -0.42 -51.69 28.13
C GLN A 4 -1.13 -51.05 26.92
N LEU A 5 -1.80 -51.84 26.07
CA LEU A 5 -2.52 -51.37 24.89
C LEU A 5 -3.90 -50.73 25.24
N ARG A 6 -4.47 -51.10 26.40
CA ARG A 6 -5.77 -50.56 26.86
C ARG A 6 -5.63 -49.20 27.53
N SER A 7 -4.48 -48.93 28.16
CA SER A 7 -4.17 -47.67 28.83
C SER A 7 -3.91 -46.52 27.84
N THR A 8 -3.31 -46.82 26.69
CA THR A 8 -2.98 -45.82 25.66
C THR A 8 -4.21 -45.40 24.83
N LEU A 9 -5.15 -46.32 24.57
CA LEU A 9 -6.40 -46.02 23.88
C LEU A 9 -7.37 -45.15 24.72
N ALA A 10 -7.37 -45.32 26.05
CA ALA A 10 -8.18 -44.48 26.94
C ALA A 10 -7.64 -43.04 27.02
N GLY A 11 -6.32 -42.84 26.98
CA GLY A 11 -5.69 -41.52 26.99
C GLY A 11 -5.92 -40.71 25.71
N LEU A 12 -5.93 -41.38 24.54
CA LEU A 12 -6.18 -40.74 23.25
C LEU A 12 -7.64 -40.29 23.05
N LEU A 13 -8.61 -41.01 23.62
CA LEU A 13 -10.03 -40.63 23.54
C LEU A 13 -10.39 -39.44 24.45
N LEU A 14 -9.72 -39.28 25.59
CA LEU A 14 -9.90 -38.12 26.47
C LEU A 14 -9.23 -36.85 25.92
N ALA A 15 -8.09 -36.97 25.22
CA ALA A 15 -7.43 -35.82 24.58
C ALA A 15 -8.23 -35.27 23.37
N ALA A 16 -8.90 -36.15 22.61
CA ALA A 16 -9.74 -35.75 21.48
C ALA A 16 -11.05 -35.05 21.93
N ALA A 17 -11.62 -35.43 23.07
CA ALA A 17 -12.84 -34.82 23.61
C ALA A 17 -12.61 -33.39 24.16
N VAL A 18 -11.42 -33.09 24.71
CA VAL A 18 -11.07 -31.74 25.20
C VAL A 18 -10.72 -30.79 24.04
N LEU A 19 -10.20 -31.31 22.92
CA LEU A 19 -9.93 -30.50 21.71
C LEU A 19 -11.20 -30.19 20.89
N ALA A 20 -12.24 -31.01 20.99
CA ALA A 20 -13.53 -30.77 20.33
C ALA A 20 -14.45 -29.80 21.12
N ALA A 21 -14.28 -29.67 22.44
CA ALA A 21 -15.10 -28.81 23.29
C ALA A 21 -14.61 -27.34 23.36
N THR A 22 -13.39 -27.03 22.90
CA THR A 22 -12.84 -25.65 22.89
C THR A 22 -13.05 -24.90 21.57
N VAL A 23 -13.59 -25.55 20.53
CA VAL A 23 -13.84 -24.93 19.21
C VAL A 23 -15.30 -24.47 19.02
N ALA A 24 -16.17 -24.66 20.02
CA ALA A 24 -17.62 -24.44 19.87
C ALA A 24 -18.21 -23.18 20.53
N VAL A 25 -17.42 -22.32 21.20
CA VAL A 25 -17.94 -21.08 21.81
C VAL A 25 -17.02 -19.90 21.54
N THR A 26 -17.15 -19.32 20.34
CA THR A 26 -17.05 -17.87 20.04
C THR A 26 -17.40 -17.61 18.58
N ARG A 27 -18.60 -18.05 18.14
CA ARG A 27 -19.26 -17.30 17.04
C ARG A 27 -19.87 -16.07 17.67
N HIS A 28 -19.07 -15.03 17.83
CA HIS A 28 -19.62 -13.68 17.87
C HIS A 28 -20.10 -13.41 16.45
N ASP A 29 -21.37 -13.69 16.19
CA ASP A 29 -22.09 -13.03 15.10
C ASP A 29 -22.22 -11.55 15.47
N THR A 30 -21.11 -10.81 15.33
CA THR A 30 -21.18 -9.36 15.14
C THR A 30 -21.62 -9.13 13.70
N THR A 31 -22.89 -9.41 13.41
CA THR A 31 -23.61 -8.62 12.42
C THR A 31 -23.70 -7.21 12.99
N ASP A 32 -22.63 -6.45 12.84
CA ASP A 32 -22.67 -5.01 12.90
C ASP A 32 -23.31 -4.55 11.58
N PRO A 33 -24.55 -4.02 11.57
CA PRO A 33 -25.10 -3.37 10.39
C PRO A 33 -24.44 -1.99 10.24
N SER A 34 -23.11 -1.92 10.26
CA SER A 34 -22.34 -0.71 9.98
C SER A 34 -22.02 -0.71 8.49
N GLY A 35 -23.04 -0.31 7.73
CA GLY A 35 -22.94 0.11 6.34
C GLY A 35 -22.58 -1.02 5.38
N VAL A 36 -23.57 -1.51 4.62
CA VAL A 36 -23.28 -2.03 3.28
C VAL A 36 -22.45 -0.93 2.60
N ALA A 37 -21.15 -1.16 2.42
CA ALA A 37 -20.31 -0.24 1.66
C ALA A 37 -21.08 0.01 0.37
N ALA A 38 -21.44 1.27 0.11
CA ALA A 38 -22.25 1.59 -1.06
C ALA A 38 -21.67 0.84 -2.28
N PRO A 39 -22.48 0.33 -3.22
CA PRO A 39 -21.92 -0.34 -4.38
C PRO A 39 -20.81 0.55 -4.96
N VAL A 40 -19.61 0.00 -5.15
CA VAL A 40 -18.54 0.72 -5.85
C VAL A 40 -19.20 1.14 -7.16
N ARG A 41 -19.34 2.45 -7.38
CA ARG A 41 -19.82 2.92 -8.67
C ARG A 41 -18.71 2.59 -9.65
N VAL A 42 -18.84 1.44 -10.31
CA VAL A 42 -17.95 1.04 -11.39
C VAL A 42 -18.10 2.10 -12.47
N GLY A 43 -16.99 2.73 -12.85
CA GLY A 43 -16.99 3.94 -13.66
C GLY A 43 -15.57 4.42 -13.89
N PRO A 44 -15.38 5.65 -14.41
CA PRO A 44 -14.07 6.12 -14.82
C PRO A 44 -13.02 5.96 -13.71
N TYR A 45 -11.97 5.22 -14.02
CA TYR A 45 -10.88 4.82 -13.14
C TYR A 45 -9.60 5.55 -13.54
N ALA A 46 -9.01 6.29 -12.61
CA ALA A 46 -7.69 6.88 -12.77
C ALA A 46 -6.66 6.15 -11.89
N ALA A 47 -5.61 5.61 -12.50
CA ALA A 47 -4.48 5.03 -11.78
C ALA A 47 -3.32 6.01 -11.74
N LEU A 48 -2.92 6.39 -10.53
CA LEU A 48 -1.85 7.31 -10.23
C LEU A 48 -0.76 6.55 -9.47
N GLY A 49 0.49 6.91 -9.67
CA GLY A 49 1.57 6.38 -8.86
C GLY A 49 2.93 6.35 -9.54
N ASP A 50 3.83 5.59 -8.95
CA ASP A 50 5.21 5.43 -9.41
C ASP A 50 5.49 4.08 -10.11
N SER A 51 6.71 3.57 -9.99
CA SER A 51 7.14 2.26 -10.48
C SER A 51 6.30 1.08 -9.98
N TYR A 52 5.83 1.09 -8.73
CA TYR A 52 5.02 -0.03 -8.22
C TYR A 52 3.65 -0.09 -8.89
N THR A 53 3.12 1.08 -9.28
CA THR A 53 1.87 1.17 -10.04
C THR A 53 2.09 0.95 -11.54
N SER A 54 3.15 1.51 -12.12
CA SER A 54 3.42 1.38 -13.56
C SER A 54 3.90 -0.02 -13.98
N GLY A 55 4.51 -0.78 -13.09
CA GLY A 55 4.95 -2.15 -13.36
C GLY A 55 6.10 -2.27 -14.39
N PRO A 56 7.25 -1.61 -14.18
CA PRO A 56 8.41 -1.77 -15.04
C PRO A 56 8.79 -3.25 -15.20
N ARG A 57 9.10 -3.66 -16.43
CA ARG A 57 9.52 -5.03 -16.80
C ARG A 57 8.46 -6.11 -16.64
N ILE A 58 7.23 -5.76 -16.29
CA ILE A 58 6.09 -6.67 -16.37
C ILE A 58 5.58 -6.64 -17.81
N SER A 59 5.53 -7.80 -18.47
CA SER A 59 4.92 -7.99 -19.81
C SER A 59 5.25 -6.88 -20.83
N VAL A 60 4.27 -6.38 -21.58
CA VAL A 60 4.45 -5.39 -22.64
C VAL A 60 4.41 -3.97 -22.07
N GLN A 61 5.43 -3.19 -22.38
CA GLN A 61 5.56 -1.80 -21.92
C GLN A 61 4.95 -0.86 -22.96
N THR A 62 3.68 -0.48 -22.78
CA THR A 62 2.84 0.14 -23.82
C THR A 62 2.48 1.61 -23.58
N GLY A 63 2.63 2.11 -22.34
CA GLY A 63 2.20 3.46 -21.98
C GLY A 63 3.01 4.59 -22.62
N ARG A 64 2.40 5.77 -22.73
CA ARG A 64 3.04 7.01 -23.22
C ARG A 64 3.15 8.06 -22.11
N PRO A 65 4.32 8.68 -21.89
CA PRO A 65 5.58 8.44 -22.60
C PRO A 65 6.19 7.07 -22.27
N LYS A 66 7.01 6.53 -23.18
CA LYS A 66 7.66 5.21 -22.99
C LYS A 66 8.57 5.18 -21.76
N GLY A 67 9.07 6.34 -21.32
CA GLY A 67 9.97 6.46 -20.16
C GLY A 67 9.26 6.20 -18.83
N CYS A 68 7.94 6.15 -18.80
CA CYS A 68 7.19 5.80 -17.60
C CYS A 68 7.18 4.31 -17.28
N ALA A 69 7.64 3.45 -18.20
CA ALA A 69 7.69 2.00 -18.02
C ALA A 69 6.35 1.41 -17.52
N ARG A 70 5.24 1.86 -18.14
CA ARG A 70 3.90 1.31 -17.88
C ARG A 70 3.70 0.00 -18.61
N SER A 71 3.40 -1.04 -17.85
CA SER A 71 2.95 -2.32 -18.34
C SER A 71 1.45 -2.31 -18.67
N ASP A 72 1.07 -3.03 -19.72
CA ASP A 72 -0.33 -3.40 -19.97
C ASP A 72 -0.86 -4.50 -19.03
N HIS A 73 0.00 -5.05 -18.16
CA HIS A 73 -0.33 -6.07 -17.15
C HIS A 73 0.00 -5.61 -15.73
N ASN A 74 0.20 -4.31 -15.48
CA ASN A 74 0.31 -3.79 -14.12
C ASN A 74 -1.00 -3.98 -13.34
N TYR A 75 -0.96 -3.83 -12.01
CA TYR A 75 -2.16 -4.05 -11.19
C TYR A 75 -3.34 -3.15 -11.62
N PRO A 76 -3.15 -1.88 -12.04
CA PRO A 76 -4.26 -1.08 -12.56
C PRO A 76 -4.93 -1.69 -13.79
N ALA A 77 -4.16 -2.22 -14.74
CA ALA A 77 -4.73 -2.89 -15.91
C ALA A 77 -5.54 -4.14 -15.51
N GLN A 78 -5.07 -4.91 -14.53
CA GLN A 78 -5.80 -6.08 -14.01
C GLN A 78 -7.09 -5.67 -13.29
N VAL A 79 -7.06 -4.59 -12.52
CA VAL A 79 -8.26 -4.03 -11.87
C VAL A 79 -9.27 -3.54 -12.91
N ALA A 80 -8.81 -2.81 -13.93
CA ALA A 80 -9.68 -2.32 -15.00
C ALA A 80 -10.34 -3.48 -15.77
N ALA A 81 -9.58 -4.53 -16.07
CA ALA A 81 -10.09 -5.74 -16.71
C ALA A 81 -11.09 -6.49 -15.81
N GLY A 82 -10.78 -6.67 -14.53
CA GLY A 82 -11.67 -7.34 -13.57
C GLY A 82 -12.97 -6.59 -13.28
N LEU A 83 -12.99 -5.27 -13.51
CA LEU A 83 -14.18 -4.41 -13.42
C LEU A 83 -14.94 -4.26 -14.74
N ASP A 84 -14.50 -4.92 -15.82
CA ASP A 84 -15.09 -4.83 -17.16
C ASP A 84 -15.28 -3.37 -17.65
N LEU A 85 -14.25 -2.53 -17.41
CA LEU A 85 -14.31 -1.12 -17.81
C LEU A 85 -14.23 -0.98 -19.33
N LYS A 86 -15.06 -0.08 -19.87
CA LYS A 86 -15.06 0.22 -21.31
C LYS A 86 -13.78 0.94 -21.70
N PRO A 87 -13.35 0.82 -22.98
CA PRO A 87 -12.30 1.68 -23.53
C PRO A 87 -12.64 3.16 -23.30
N GLY A 88 -11.72 3.90 -22.67
CA GLY A 88 -11.91 5.31 -22.30
C GLY A 88 -12.32 5.56 -20.86
N ASP A 89 -12.85 4.54 -20.16
CA ASP A 89 -13.15 4.62 -18.72
C ASP A 89 -11.94 4.29 -17.85
N PHE A 90 -10.80 3.90 -18.43
CA PHE A 90 -9.57 3.64 -17.70
C PHE A 90 -8.45 4.60 -18.17
N ARG A 91 -7.85 5.31 -17.21
CA ARG A 91 -6.73 6.22 -17.43
C ARG A 91 -5.58 5.89 -16.48
N ASP A 92 -4.58 5.19 -16.99
CA ASP A 92 -3.32 4.97 -16.29
C ASP A 92 -2.31 6.07 -16.64
N VAL A 93 -1.93 6.86 -15.63
CA VAL A 93 -0.92 7.93 -15.73
C VAL A 93 0.24 7.70 -14.74
N SER A 94 0.32 6.53 -14.11
CA SER A 94 1.42 6.14 -13.24
C SER A 94 2.76 6.22 -13.96
N CYS A 95 3.88 6.44 -13.29
CA CYS A 95 5.13 6.60 -14.01
C CYS A 95 6.33 6.27 -13.13
N SER A 96 7.19 5.37 -13.61
CA SER A 96 8.41 4.99 -12.90
C SER A 96 9.19 6.21 -12.41
N GLY A 97 9.59 6.19 -11.13
CA GLY A 97 10.33 7.28 -10.49
C GLY A 97 9.50 8.50 -10.08
N ALA A 98 8.18 8.47 -10.20
CA ALA A 98 7.33 9.59 -9.78
C ALA A 98 7.42 9.83 -8.27
N THR A 99 7.42 11.11 -7.89
CA THR A 99 7.30 11.63 -6.52
C THR A 99 5.91 12.24 -6.30
N VAL A 100 5.58 12.63 -5.07
CA VAL A 100 4.31 13.33 -4.80
C VAL A 100 4.17 14.64 -5.59
N ASP A 101 5.28 15.31 -5.90
CA ASP A 101 5.26 16.58 -6.63
C ASP A 101 4.83 16.37 -8.11
N ASP A 102 5.07 15.17 -8.68
CA ASP A 102 4.64 14.79 -10.03
C ASP A 102 3.12 14.54 -10.14
N LEU A 103 2.40 14.51 -9.02
CA LEU A 103 0.94 14.47 -9.06
C LEU A 103 0.37 15.78 -9.62
N THR A 104 0.96 16.93 -9.26
CA THR A 104 0.52 18.26 -9.70
C THR A 104 1.38 18.82 -10.83
N GLY A 105 2.65 18.45 -10.91
CA GLY A 105 3.61 18.87 -11.93
C GLY A 105 3.78 17.86 -13.07
N ALA A 106 4.45 18.28 -14.15
CA ALA A 106 4.86 17.35 -15.20
C ALA A 106 6.15 16.63 -14.81
N GLN A 107 6.20 15.32 -15.05
CA GLN A 107 7.40 14.52 -14.82
C GLN A 107 8.17 14.32 -16.13
N TYR A 108 9.45 14.66 -16.12
CA TYR A 108 10.31 14.47 -17.28
C TYR A 108 11.02 13.11 -17.23
N THR A 109 10.94 12.36 -18.32
CA THR A 109 11.61 11.06 -18.47
C THR A 109 12.54 11.10 -19.67
N GLU A 110 13.46 10.14 -19.78
CA GLU A 110 14.36 10.00 -20.92
C GLU A 110 13.64 9.88 -22.28
N LYS A 111 12.37 9.45 -22.27
CA LYS A 111 11.58 9.16 -23.49
C LYS A 111 10.27 9.95 -23.53
N GLY A 112 10.27 11.17 -22.97
CA GLY A 112 9.19 12.14 -23.05
C GLY A 112 8.70 12.61 -21.68
N THR A 113 7.63 13.40 -21.70
CA THR A 113 7.06 14.02 -20.49
C THR A 113 5.76 13.35 -20.11
N ASN A 114 5.64 12.89 -18.87
CA ASN A 114 4.36 12.53 -18.29
C ASN A 114 3.67 13.83 -17.83
N PRO A 115 2.44 14.11 -18.27
CA PRO A 115 1.71 15.24 -17.70
C PRO A 115 1.47 15.01 -16.20
N SER A 116 1.03 16.07 -15.51
CA SER A 116 0.49 15.95 -14.15
C SER A 116 -0.45 14.77 -14.04
N GLN A 117 -0.18 13.88 -13.08
CA GLN A 117 -1.01 12.69 -12.92
C GLN A 117 -2.46 13.07 -12.55
N LEU A 118 -2.66 14.16 -11.81
CA LEU A 118 -4.00 14.69 -11.50
C LEU A 118 -4.77 15.19 -12.72
N SER A 119 -4.18 15.27 -13.92
CA SER A 119 -4.90 15.49 -15.17
C SER A 119 -5.77 14.28 -15.59
N ALA A 120 -5.54 13.09 -14.99
CA ALA A 120 -6.38 11.91 -15.15
C ALA A 120 -7.67 11.98 -14.34
N VAL A 121 -7.69 12.80 -13.28
CA VAL A 121 -8.78 12.86 -12.30
C VAL A 121 -9.75 13.98 -12.67
N SER A 122 -11.04 13.64 -12.75
CA SER A 122 -12.12 14.57 -13.07
C SER A 122 -13.35 14.33 -12.20
N ARG A 123 -14.36 15.20 -12.30
CA ARG A 123 -15.62 15.05 -11.54
C ARG A 123 -16.38 13.75 -11.84
N SER A 124 -16.16 13.14 -13.00
CA SER A 124 -16.78 11.87 -13.38
C SER A 124 -16.01 10.64 -12.86
N THR A 125 -14.77 10.81 -12.40
CA THR A 125 -13.96 9.73 -11.82
C THR A 125 -14.71 9.10 -10.64
N ARG A 126 -14.71 7.77 -10.57
CA ARG A 126 -15.36 6.97 -9.52
C ARG A 126 -14.40 6.09 -8.74
N LEU A 127 -13.26 5.77 -9.34
CA LEU A 127 -12.19 5.01 -8.72
C LEU A 127 -10.87 5.71 -8.95
N VAL A 128 -10.06 5.81 -7.89
CA VAL A 128 -8.67 6.26 -7.97
C VAL A 128 -7.82 5.26 -7.19
N THR A 129 -6.71 4.84 -7.78
CA THR A 129 -5.62 4.15 -7.07
C THR A 129 -4.40 5.07 -7.02
N LEU A 130 -3.67 5.03 -5.92
CA LEU A 130 -2.49 5.85 -5.68
C LEU A 130 -1.39 5.06 -4.98
N GLY A 131 -0.30 4.74 -5.69
CA GLY A 131 0.93 4.20 -5.09
C GLY A 131 2.09 5.18 -5.31
N ILE A 132 2.43 5.98 -4.30
CA ILE A 132 3.42 7.06 -4.42
C ILE A 132 4.13 7.25 -3.08
N GLY A 133 5.35 7.81 -3.12
CA GLY A 133 6.08 8.24 -1.93
C GLY A 133 7.38 7.49 -1.68
N GLY A 134 7.56 6.31 -2.29
CA GLY A 134 8.82 5.56 -2.21
C GLY A 134 9.99 6.37 -2.77
N ASN A 135 9.78 7.09 -3.88
CA ASN A 135 10.82 7.93 -4.47
C ASN A 135 11.09 9.20 -3.65
N ASP A 136 10.08 9.78 -2.98
CA ASP A 136 10.27 10.94 -2.10
C ASP A 136 11.21 10.64 -0.92
N ILE A 137 11.21 9.39 -0.42
CA ILE A 137 12.11 8.96 0.66
C ILE A 137 13.44 8.39 0.16
N GLY A 138 13.60 8.21 -1.15
CA GLY A 138 14.78 7.61 -1.77
C GLY A 138 14.86 6.09 -1.59
N PHE A 139 13.72 5.40 -1.57
CA PHE A 139 13.63 3.96 -1.32
C PHE A 139 14.45 3.13 -2.32
N SER A 140 14.34 3.43 -3.62
CA SER A 140 15.08 2.75 -4.69
C SER A 140 16.61 2.88 -4.53
N ASP A 141 17.08 4.08 -4.19
CA ASP A 141 18.50 4.34 -3.94
C ASP A 141 18.97 3.61 -2.68
N MET A 142 18.14 3.57 -1.64
CA MET A 142 18.41 2.83 -0.41
C MET A 142 18.57 1.33 -0.67
N ILE A 143 17.65 0.70 -1.40
CA ILE A 143 17.78 -0.72 -1.75
C ILE A 143 19.05 -0.96 -2.55
N THR A 144 19.33 -0.14 -3.56
CA THR A 144 20.53 -0.27 -4.40
C THR A 144 21.80 -0.18 -3.55
N ARG A 145 21.88 0.81 -2.66
CA ARG A 145 23.00 1.01 -1.74
C ARG A 145 23.14 -0.16 -0.76
N CYS A 146 22.05 -0.61 -0.15
CA CYS A 146 22.06 -1.72 0.78
C CYS A 146 22.53 -3.02 0.12
N VAL A 147 22.06 -3.32 -1.10
CA VAL A 147 22.48 -4.50 -1.86
C VAL A 147 23.97 -4.39 -2.21
N ALA A 148 24.44 -3.23 -2.67
CA ALA A 148 25.85 -3.01 -2.99
C ALA A 148 26.74 -3.20 -1.76
N MET A 149 26.38 -2.59 -0.63
CA MET A 149 27.16 -2.71 0.61
C MET A 149 27.07 -4.11 1.21
N GLY A 150 25.92 -4.77 1.17
CA GLY A 150 25.79 -6.17 1.60
C GLY A 150 26.59 -7.13 0.73
N THR A 151 26.68 -6.87 -0.58
CA THR A 151 27.51 -7.64 -1.51
C THR A 151 28.99 -7.40 -1.25
N ALA A 152 29.42 -6.15 -1.11
CA ALA A 152 30.79 -5.80 -0.77
C ALA A 152 31.20 -6.40 0.58
N TYR A 153 30.32 -6.32 1.58
CA TYR A 153 30.49 -6.96 2.88
C TYR A 153 30.69 -8.47 2.73
N LYS A 154 29.83 -9.20 2.00
CA LYS A 154 30.00 -10.64 1.75
C LYS A 154 31.27 -11.01 0.96
N VAL A 155 31.74 -10.14 0.08
CA VAL A 155 32.94 -10.39 -0.74
C VAL A 155 34.21 -10.13 0.06
N LEU A 156 34.24 -9.06 0.85
CA LEU A 156 35.40 -8.65 1.65
C LEU A 156 35.53 -9.44 2.96
N ASP A 157 34.41 -9.87 3.55
CA ASP A 157 34.37 -10.62 4.83
C ASP A 157 34.52 -12.14 4.66
N ARG A 158 34.86 -12.62 3.45
CA ARG A 158 35.35 -14.00 3.23
C ARG A 158 36.69 -14.29 3.95
N ALA A 159 37.29 -13.29 4.60
CA ALA A 159 38.62 -13.36 5.20
C ALA A 159 38.65 -13.24 6.73
N LYS A 160 37.56 -12.84 7.42
CA LYS A 160 37.52 -12.74 8.89
C LYS A 160 36.13 -13.09 9.40
N ASP A 161 36.09 -13.73 10.56
CA ASP A 161 34.94 -14.26 11.30
C ASP A 161 33.54 -13.82 10.84
N MET A 162 32.69 -14.82 10.60
CA MET A 162 31.24 -14.77 10.36
C MET A 162 30.41 -14.16 11.51
N SER A 163 31.05 -13.39 12.39
CA SER A 163 30.58 -12.91 13.70
C SER A 163 30.42 -11.39 13.76
N SER A 164 30.74 -10.65 12.68
CA SER A 164 30.44 -9.22 12.63
C SER A 164 28.94 -9.03 12.37
N HIS A 165 28.18 -8.94 13.46
CA HIS A 165 26.74 -8.66 13.47
C HIS A 165 26.40 -7.20 13.10
N GLY A 166 27.24 -6.54 12.30
CA GLY A 166 27.03 -5.17 11.86
C GLY A 166 25.93 -5.06 10.82
N SER A 167 25.32 -3.87 10.72
CA SER A 167 24.32 -3.58 9.71
C SER A 167 24.77 -2.35 8.92
N PRO A 168 25.82 -2.48 8.07
CA PRO A 168 26.49 -1.34 7.45
C PRO A 168 25.55 -0.49 6.60
N CYS A 169 24.49 -1.09 6.03
CA CYS A 169 23.44 -0.30 5.40
C CYS A 169 22.68 0.58 6.39
N ARG A 170 22.17 0.02 7.48
CA ARG A 170 21.44 0.78 8.50
C ARG A 170 22.30 1.90 9.08
N GLU A 171 23.55 1.59 9.42
CA GLU A 171 24.52 2.56 9.95
C GLU A 171 24.74 3.71 8.97
N SER A 172 24.77 3.43 7.67
CA SER A 172 24.97 4.46 6.66
C SER A 172 23.79 5.44 6.45
N TYR A 173 22.63 5.16 7.06
CA TYR A 173 21.44 6.02 7.11
C TYR A 173 21.20 6.61 8.50
N THR A 174 22.05 6.26 9.48
CA THR A 174 21.96 6.75 10.86
C THR A 174 23.17 7.63 11.17
N ASP A 175 22.95 8.91 11.50
CA ASP A 175 24.01 9.80 11.98
C ASP A 175 23.68 10.31 13.38
N ASN A 176 24.60 10.16 14.33
CA ASN A 176 24.38 10.53 15.75
C ASN A 176 23.08 9.96 16.36
N GLY A 177 22.65 8.76 15.94
CA GLY A 177 21.41 8.12 16.39
C GLY A 177 20.14 8.60 15.69
N VAL A 178 20.26 9.51 14.72
CA VAL A 178 19.16 10.03 13.91
C VAL A 178 19.05 9.24 12.61
N ASP A 179 17.89 8.61 12.38
CA ASP A 179 17.59 7.89 11.13
C ASP A 179 17.09 8.89 10.06
N ALA A 180 17.90 9.11 9.02
CA ALA A 180 17.56 10.00 7.92
C ALA A 180 16.32 9.52 7.13
N THR A 181 16.04 8.21 7.13
CA THR A 181 14.86 7.61 6.49
C THR A 181 13.60 8.01 7.24
N GLU A 182 13.63 7.94 8.57
CA GLU A 182 12.50 8.34 9.43
C GLU A 182 12.15 9.82 9.24
N GLN A 183 13.14 10.70 9.13
CA GLN A 183 12.91 12.12 8.85
C GLN A 183 12.23 12.36 7.50
N ARG A 184 12.64 11.63 6.46
CA ARG A 184 12.03 11.73 5.12
C ARG A 184 10.58 11.23 5.13
N ILE A 185 10.33 10.13 5.83
CA ILE A 185 8.97 9.59 6.01
C ILE A 185 8.09 10.61 6.73
N ALA A 186 8.57 11.22 7.82
CA ALA A 186 7.83 12.24 8.56
C ALA A 186 7.49 13.46 7.68
N GLY A 187 8.39 13.87 6.79
CA GLY A 187 8.16 14.95 5.82
C GLY A 187 7.07 14.65 4.77
N LEU A 188 6.76 13.37 4.54
CA LEU A 188 5.86 12.93 3.48
C LEU A 188 4.38 13.04 3.87
N GLU A 189 4.05 12.99 5.17
CA GLU A 189 2.66 13.02 5.67
C GLU A 189 1.88 14.23 5.15
N THR A 190 2.50 15.42 5.21
CA THR A 190 1.84 16.67 4.75
C THR A 190 1.62 16.66 3.25
N LYS A 191 2.59 16.17 2.47
CA LYS A 191 2.49 16.09 1.00
C LYS A 191 1.38 15.12 0.58
N LEU A 192 1.35 13.92 1.16
CA LEU A 192 0.32 12.91 0.86
C LEU A 192 -1.08 13.37 1.30
N THR A 193 -1.20 13.99 2.47
CA THR A 193 -2.47 14.59 2.91
C THR A 193 -2.95 15.65 1.93
N SER A 194 -2.06 16.49 1.40
CA SER A 194 -2.40 17.46 0.38
C SER A 194 -2.86 16.80 -0.91
N ALA A 195 -2.11 15.80 -1.41
CA ALA A 195 -2.45 15.05 -2.61
C ALA A 195 -3.84 14.38 -2.53
N LEU A 196 -4.14 13.72 -1.40
CA LEU A 196 -5.44 13.09 -1.17
C LEU A 196 -6.58 14.11 -1.15
N ARG A 197 -6.37 15.27 -0.52
CA ARG A 197 -7.34 16.38 -0.56
C ARG A 197 -7.54 16.88 -1.99
N ASP A 198 -6.51 16.94 -2.81
CA ASP A 198 -6.59 17.40 -4.20
C ASP A 198 -7.39 16.42 -5.06
N ILE A 199 -7.16 15.11 -4.88
CA ILE A 199 -7.97 14.06 -5.51
C ILE A 199 -9.43 14.19 -5.09
N GLN A 200 -9.70 14.31 -3.79
CA GLN A 200 -11.07 14.45 -3.26
C GLN A 200 -11.77 15.71 -3.79
N ARG A 201 -11.06 16.83 -3.95
CA ARG A 201 -11.64 18.06 -4.52
C ARG A 201 -11.96 17.90 -6.01
N ARG A 202 -11.13 17.20 -6.77
CA ARG A 202 -11.32 16.97 -8.22
C ARG A 202 -12.41 15.92 -8.51
N ALA A 203 -12.49 14.88 -7.68
CA ALA A 203 -13.40 13.75 -7.84
C ALA A 203 -14.13 13.45 -6.51
N PRO A 204 -15.10 14.28 -6.10
CA PRO A 204 -15.75 14.16 -4.78
C PRO A 204 -16.55 12.86 -4.58
N GLU A 205 -16.91 12.19 -5.67
CA GLU A 205 -17.64 10.92 -5.63
C GLU A 205 -16.74 9.69 -5.83
N ALA A 206 -15.42 9.88 -5.98
CA ALA A 206 -14.50 8.77 -6.19
C ALA A 206 -14.15 8.05 -4.90
N ARG A 207 -13.98 6.73 -4.99
CA ARG A 207 -13.28 5.94 -3.99
C ARG A 207 -11.79 5.98 -4.28
N VAL A 208 -11.00 6.35 -3.28
CA VAL A 208 -9.54 6.41 -3.38
C VAL A 208 -8.96 5.25 -2.59
N TYR A 209 -8.18 4.40 -3.25
CA TYR A 209 -7.38 3.35 -2.64
C TYR A 209 -5.92 3.76 -2.75
N VAL A 210 -5.24 3.78 -1.62
CA VAL A 210 -3.80 4.02 -1.59
C VAL A 210 -3.13 2.65 -1.51
N ASP A 211 -2.06 2.43 -2.27
CA ASP A 211 -1.25 1.20 -2.18
C ASP A 211 -0.31 1.28 -0.97
N ASP A 212 -0.06 0.14 -0.30
CA ASP A 212 0.70 0.06 0.95
C ASP A 212 2.20 -0.09 0.70
N GLU A 213 2.79 0.85 -0.04
CA GLU A 213 4.24 0.93 -0.10
C GLU A 213 4.84 1.48 1.20
N LEU A 214 4.10 2.34 1.92
CA LEU A 214 4.57 3.06 3.11
C LEU A 214 3.47 3.39 4.14
N GLN A 215 2.25 2.82 4.04
CA GLN A 215 1.11 3.32 4.84
C GLN A 215 1.21 3.00 6.32
N SER A 216 1.77 1.85 6.68
CA SER A 216 1.94 1.48 8.09
C SER A 216 2.76 2.52 8.88
N SER A 217 3.72 3.20 8.24
CA SER A 217 4.54 4.24 8.85
C SER A 217 3.96 5.65 8.73
N ILE A 218 3.21 5.95 7.66
CA ILE A 218 2.73 7.32 7.36
C ILE A 218 1.29 7.55 7.85
N LEU A 219 0.40 6.60 7.64
CA LEU A 219 -1.05 6.74 7.88
C LEU A 219 -1.48 6.29 9.28
N GLY A 220 -0.56 5.72 10.07
CA GLY A 220 -0.79 5.43 11.48
C GLY A 220 -1.16 6.67 12.31
N ASN A 221 -0.78 7.86 11.86
CA ASN A 221 -1.04 9.14 12.54
C ASN A 221 -2.13 10.01 11.88
N THR A 222 -2.51 9.72 10.62
CA THR A 222 -3.48 10.53 9.88
C THR A 222 -4.89 9.96 10.04
N ARG A 223 -5.78 10.70 10.72
CA ARG A 223 -7.22 10.38 10.84
C ARG A 223 -7.93 10.20 9.48
N ALA A 224 -7.35 10.74 8.40
CA ALA A 224 -7.91 10.72 7.04
C ALA A 224 -7.86 9.33 6.36
N ALA A 225 -7.06 8.39 6.87
CA ALA A 225 -6.90 7.06 6.28
C ALA A 225 -7.49 5.92 7.13
N ARG A 226 -8.16 6.22 8.25
CA ARG A 226 -8.89 5.20 8.98
C ARG A 226 -10.08 4.73 8.14
N PRO A 227 -10.25 3.42 7.89
CA PRO A 227 -11.50 2.91 7.36
C PRO A 227 -12.60 3.27 8.37
N SER A 228 -13.50 4.19 7.96
CA SER A 228 -14.75 4.54 8.63
C SER A 228 -14.71 4.58 10.17
N GLN A 229 -14.23 5.67 10.77
CA GLN A 229 -14.72 6.09 12.09
C GLN A 229 -15.77 7.19 11.92
N ARG A 230 -17.01 6.70 11.74
CA ARG A 230 -18.30 7.23 12.20
C ARG A 230 -18.29 8.72 12.59
N VAL A 231 -18.93 9.54 11.75
CA VAL A 231 -19.56 10.80 12.17
C VAL A 231 -20.57 10.43 13.26
N ARG A 232 -20.23 10.69 14.53
CA ARG A 232 -21.18 10.62 15.63
C ARG A 232 -21.89 11.97 15.69
N GLY A 233 -23.00 12.09 14.97
CA GLY A 233 -24.00 13.11 15.29
C GLY A 233 -24.62 12.74 16.64
N SER A 234 -24.38 13.55 17.66
CA SER A 234 -25.24 13.58 18.85
C SER A 234 -26.34 14.59 18.54
N MET A 235 -27.48 14.06 18.13
CA MET A 235 -28.78 14.67 18.36
C MET A 235 -29.35 13.94 19.58
N ASP A 236 -29.00 14.39 20.78
CA ASP A 236 -29.74 14.04 21.98
C ASP A 236 -30.76 15.15 22.21
N GLY A 237 -31.99 14.89 21.73
CA GLY A 237 -33.16 15.60 22.20
C GLY A 237 -33.46 15.14 23.61
N GLN A 238 -33.44 16.06 24.57
CA GLN A 238 -34.07 15.89 25.85
C GLN A 238 -34.84 17.16 26.20
N TRP A 239 -36.13 17.13 25.90
CA TRP A 239 -37.16 17.95 26.54
C TRP A 239 -37.72 17.14 27.71
N ALA A 240 -37.61 17.67 28.93
CA ALA A 240 -38.59 17.48 30.02
C ALA A 240 -38.21 18.36 31.22
N GLY A 241 -39.15 19.17 31.70
CA GLY A 241 -39.16 19.73 33.06
C GLY A 241 -38.66 21.15 33.20
#